data_AF-A0A2K2VT50-F1
#
_entry.id   AF-A0A2K2VT50-F1
#
_cell.length_a   1.000
_cell.length_b   1.000
_cell.length_c   1.000
_cell.angle_alpha   90.00
_cell.angle_beta   90.00
_cell.angle_gamma   90.00
#
_symmetry.space_group_name_H-M   'P 1'
#
loop_
_entity.id
_entity.type
_entity.pdbx_description
1 polymer ?
#
loop_
_entity_poly.entity_id
_entity_poly.type
_entity_poly.pdbx_seq_one_letter_code
_entity_poly.pdbx_strand_id
1 'polypeptide(L)'
;MSFWVYILRSLSTGSFYCGHTGDLERRINQHNDPEYKLSRTTKIYKGPWEIIWNRECSGRGEAMKLEKSIKKRGIGRFLEAQLVESRRRRD
;
A
#
# COMPACT_ATOMS: atom_id res chain seq x y z
N MET A 1 6.12 15.72 -10.33
CA MET A 1 6.81 14.62 -9.61
C MET A 1 5.81 13.49 -9.43
N SER A 2 6.13 12.31 -9.94
CA SER A 2 5.30 11.12 -9.76
C SER A 2 5.18 10.76 -8.29
N PHE A 3 4.00 10.28 -7.89
CA PHE A 3 3.74 9.71 -6.56
C PHE A 3 3.17 8.31 -6.73
N TRP A 4 3.37 7.48 -5.72
CA TRP A 4 2.88 6.10 -5.68
C TRP A 4 1.89 5.96 -4.54
N VAL A 5 0.75 5.32 -4.81
CA VAL A 5 -0.12 4.78 -3.78
C VAL A 5 0.16 3.29 -3.69
N TYR A 6 0.29 2.78 -2.48
CA TYR A 6 0.63 1.38 -2.25
C TYR A 6 -0.23 0.78 -1.15
N ILE A 7 -0.37 -0.54 -1.22
CA ILE A 7 -0.97 -1.37 -0.18
C ILE A 7 0.06 -2.42 0.22
N LEU A 8 0.39 -2.43 1.50
CA LEU A 8 1.22 -3.44 2.12
C LEU A 8 0.35 -4.45 2.87
N ARG A 9 0.83 -5.69 2.96
CA ARG A 9 0.29 -6.70 3.86
C ARG A 9 1.38 -7.16 4.82
N SER A 10 1.06 -7.21 6.10
CA SER A 10 1.91 -7.89 7.08
C SER A 10 1.76 -9.38 6.87
N LEU A 11 2.87 -10.08 6.63
CA LEU A 11 2.88 -11.54 6.55
C LEU A 11 2.63 -12.19 7.92
N SER A 12 2.92 -11.48 9.01
CA SER A 12 2.74 -12.00 10.36
C SER A 12 1.30 -11.88 10.88
N THR A 13 0.62 -10.76 10.58
CA THR A 13 -0.73 -10.51 11.10
C THR A 13 -1.82 -10.55 10.03
N GLY A 14 -1.45 -10.61 8.75
CA GLY A 14 -2.37 -10.46 7.63
C GLY A 14 -2.97 -9.06 7.50
N SER A 15 -2.56 -8.10 8.34
CA SER A 15 -3.12 -6.74 8.34
C SER A 15 -2.69 -5.96 7.12
N PHE A 16 -3.59 -5.13 6.60
CA PHE A 16 -3.31 -4.27 5.46
C PHE A 16 -2.93 -2.85 5.92
N TYR A 17 -1.99 -2.26 5.21
CA TYR A 17 -1.64 -0.85 5.34
C TYR A 17 -1.72 -0.17 3.98
N CYS A 18 -2.28 1.04 3.92
CA CYS A 18 -2.34 1.82 2.69
C CYS A 18 -1.79 3.22 2.95
N GLY A 19 -0.96 3.69 2.02
CA GLY A 19 -0.35 5.02 2.06
C GLY A 19 0.15 5.45 0.69
N HIS A 20 0.75 6.65 0.64
CA HIS A 20 1.41 7.17 -0.54
C HIS A 20 2.85 7.61 -0.26
N THR A 21 3.69 7.63 -1.30
CA THR A 21 5.10 8.03 -1.22
C THR A 21 5.59 8.53 -2.59
N GLY A 22 6.63 9.36 -2.61
CA GLY A 22 7.32 9.69 -3.86
C GLY A 22 8.31 8.59 -4.30
N ASP A 23 8.65 7.69 -3.38
CA ASP A 23 9.63 6.61 -3.58
C ASP A 23 9.13 5.35 -2.86
N LEU A 24 8.71 4.36 -3.65
CA LEU A 24 8.07 3.13 -3.18
C LEU A 24 9.10 2.14 -2.61
N GLU A 25 10.23 1.95 -3.28
CA GLU A 25 11.29 1.03 -2.86
C GLU A 25 11.91 1.47 -1.54
N ARG A 26 12.26 2.75 -1.42
CA ARG A 26 12.78 3.29 -0.17
C ARG A 26 11.78 3.13 0.96
N ARG A 27 10.48 3.27 0.67
CA ARG A 27 9.43 3.13 1.67
C ARG A 27 9.30 1.68 2.16
N ILE A 28 9.27 0.68 1.28
CA ILE A 28 9.20 -0.72 1.75
C ILE A 28 10.44 -1.12 2.55
N ASN A 29 11.63 -0.69 2.13
CA ASN A 29 12.86 -0.94 2.89
C ASN A 29 12.77 -0.35 4.29
N GLN A 30 12.30 0.90 4.43
CA GLN A 30 12.04 1.52 5.72
C GLN A 30 10.99 0.78 6.58
N HIS A 31 10.04 0.09 5.95
CA HIS A 31 9.02 -0.69 6.67
C HIS A 31 9.55 -2.05 7.15
N ASN A 32 10.55 -2.60 6.49
CA ASN A 32 11.15 -3.88 6.86
C ASN A 32 12.44 -3.72 7.68
N ASP A 33 12.96 -2.49 7.79
CA ASP A 33 14.09 -2.15 8.65
C ASP A 33 13.65 -2.03 10.13
N PRO A 34 14.10 -2.93 11.03
CA PRO A 34 13.76 -2.87 12.44
C PRO A 34 14.37 -1.66 13.18
N GLU A 35 15.44 -1.07 12.66
CA GLU A 35 16.09 0.12 13.24
C GLU A 35 15.41 1.42 12.83
N TYR A 36 14.55 1.38 11.81
CA TYR A 36 13.85 2.56 11.30
C TYR A 36 12.69 3.00 12.22
N LYS A 37 13.04 3.84 13.21
CA LYS A 37 12.11 4.32 14.27
C LYS A 37 11.03 5.31 13.81
N LEU A 38 11.07 5.80 12.57
CA LEU A 38 10.18 6.86 12.08
C LEU A 38 8.87 6.32 11.47
N SER A 39 8.82 5.05 11.08
CA SER A 39 7.56 4.45 10.61
C SER A 39 6.68 4.08 11.81
N ARG A 40 5.67 4.90 12.09
CA ARG A 40 4.68 4.61 13.16
C ARG A 40 3.97 3.27 12.94
N THR A 41 3.80 2.86 11.68
CA THR A 41 3.08 1.63 11.32
C THR A 41 3.86 0.36 11.67
N THR A 42 5.19 0.34 11.49
CA THR A 42 6.03 -0.83 11.83
C THR A 42 6.18 -1.06 13.32
N LYS A 43 6.00 -0.01 14.12
CA LYS A 43 5.96 -0.12 15.59
C LYS A 43 4.68 -0.75 16.11
N ILE A 44 3.56 -0.55 15.41
CA ILE A 44 2.25 -1.03 15.84
C ILE A 44 1.99 -2.45 15.31
N TYR A 45 2.40 -2.74 14.07
CA TYR A 45 2.17 -4.03 13.43
C TYR A 45 3.49 -4.69 13.06
N LYS A 46 3.68 -5.93 13.54
CA LYS A 46 4.88 -6.72 13.27
C LYS A 46 5.00 -6.97 11.77
N GLY A 47 6.14 -6.59 11.19
CA GLY A 47 6.56 -7.05 9.86
C GLY A 47 6.88 -8.56 9.88
N PRO A 48 7.27 -9.15 8.73
CA PRO A 48 7.64 -8.50 7.47
C PRO A 48 6.45 -8.04 6.63
N TRP A 49 6.67 -6.99 5.83
CA TRP A 49 5.68 -6.37 4.95
C TRP A 49 5.98 -6.66 3.49
N GLU A 50 4.95 -7.06 2.75
CA GLU A 50 4.99 -7.25 1.30
C GLU A 50 4.12 -6.19 0.59
N ILE A 51 4.56 -5.70 -0.58
CA ILE A 51 3.70 -4.91 -1.47
C ILE A 51 2.80 -5.88 -2.22
N ILE A 52 1.49 -5.77 -2.02
CA ILE A 52 0.50 -6.59 -2.74
C ILE A 52 -0.21 -5.81 -3.84
N TRP A 53 -0.14 -4.48 -3.79
CA TRP A 53 -0.69 -3.60 -4.81
C TRP A 53 0.00 -2.24 -4.77
N ASN A 54 0.26 -1.67 -5.93
CA ASN A 54 0.74 -0.29 -6.06
C ASN A 54 0.23 0.32 -7.36
N ARG A 55 0.18 1.65 -7.39
CA ARG A 55 -0.20 2.42 -8.58
C ARG A 55 0.52 3.76 -8.61
N GLU A 56 1.09 4.08 -9.76
CA GLU A 56 1.64 5.40 -10.04
C GLU A 56 0.52 6.44 -10.23
N CYS A 57 0.76 7.64 -9.73
CA CYS A 57 -0.09 8.81 -9.81
C CYS A 57 0.75 10.00 -10.31
N SER A 58 0.12 10.85 -11.10
CA SER A 58 0.73 12.04 -11.70
C SER A 58 1.19 13.09 -10.67
N GLY A 59 0.66 13.02 -9.45
CA GLY A 59 1.11 13.86 -8.35
C GLY A 59 0.46 13.53 -7.00
N ARG A 60 0.89 14.26 -5.97
CA ARG A 60 0.47 14.05 -4.57
C ARG A 60 -1.04 14.16 -4.38
N GLY A 61 -1.69 15.12 -5.05
CA GLY A 61 -3.13 15.34 -4.93
C GLY A 61 -3.96 14.16 -5.45
N GLU A 62 -3.56 13.57 -6.57
CA GLU A 62 -4.18 12.36 -7.11
C GLU A 62 -3.94 11.17 -6.18
N ALA A 63 -2.70 10.98 -5.74
CA ALA A 63 -2.34 9.91 -4.81
C ALA A 63 -3.17 9.98 -3.50
N MET A 64 -3.35 11.18 -2.95
CA MET A 64 -4.14 11.37 -1.73
C MET A 64 -5.63 11.10 -1.94
N LYS A 65 -6.20 11.50 -3.09
CA LYS A 65 -7.60 11.19 -3.43
C LYS A 65 -7.80 9.68 -3.57
N LEU A 66 -6.87 9.00 -4.23
CA LEU A 66 -6.91 7.56 -4.43
C LEU A 66 -6.76 6.80 -3.10
N GLU A 67 -5.78 7.15 -2.27
CA GLU A 67 -5.61 6.58 -0.93
C GLU A 67 -6.88 6.75 -0.08
N LYS A 68 -7.47 7.95 -0.07
CA LYS A 68 -8.71 8.22 0.66
C LYS A 68 -9.87 7.38 0.14
N SER A 69 -9.97 7.20 -1.18
CA SER A 69 -10.99 6.34 -1.80
C SER A 69 -10.84 4.88 -1.38
N ILE A 70 -9.62 4.34 -1.43
CA ILE A 70 -9.29 2.98 -0.99
C ILE A 70 -9.66 2.79 0.48
N LYS A 71 -9.22 3.71 1.35
CA LYS A 71 -9.51 3.66 2.79
C LYS A 71 -11.01 3.75 3.09
N LYS A 72 -11.75 4.61 2.37
CA LYS A 72 -13.21 4.74 2.51
C LYS A 72 -13.95 3.46 2.10
N ARG A 73 -13.50 2.79 1.04
CA ARG A 73 -14.08 1.51 0.58
C ARG A 73 -13.77 0.35 1.52
N GLY A 74 -12.61 0.41 2.18
CA GLY A 74 -12.02 -0.71 2.90
C GLY A 74 -11.00 -1.43 2.02
N ILE A 75 -9.77 -1.58 2.53
CA ILE A 75 -8.62 -2.07 1.74
C ILE A 75 -8.87 -3.48 1.17
N GLY A 76 -9.38 -4.40 1.99
CA GLY A 76 -9.68 -5.77 1.54
C GLY A 76 -10.69 -5.82 0.39
N ARG A 77 -11.82 -5.11 0.53
CA ARG A 77 -12.86 -5.02 -0.52
C ARG A 77 -12.35 -4.37 -1.80
N PHE A 78 -11.44 -3.42 -1.68
CA PHE A 78 -10.80 -2.81 -2.85
C PHE A 78 -9.93 -3.84 -3.59
N LEU A 79 -9.09 -4.59 -2.87
CA LEU A 79 -8.22 -5.61 -3.46
C LEU A 79 -9.00 -6.75 -4.13
N GLU A 80 -10.08 -7.22 -3.49
CA GLU A 80 -10.96 -8.24 -4.07
C GLU A 80 -11.51 -7.81 -5.43
N ALA A 81 -11.96 -6.56 -5.55
CA ALA A 81 -12.44 -6.02 -6.81
C ALA A 81 -11.34 -5.97 -7.89
N GLN A 82 -10.12 -5.57 -7.52
CA GLN A 82 -8.98 -5.55 -8.43
C GLN A 82 -8.61 -6.96 -8.93
N LEU A 83 -8.73 -7.98 -8.07
CA LEU A 83 -8.49 -9.37 -8.46
C LEU A 83 -9.55 -9.88 -9.45
N VAL A 84 -10.82 -9.56 -9.22
CA VAL A 84 -11.92 -9.91 -10.13
C VAL A 84 -11.74 -9.25 -11.50
N GLU A 85 -11.39 -7.97 -11.53
CA GLU A 85 -11.13 -7.22 -12.76
C GLU A 85 -9.91 -7.79 -13.52
N SER A 86 -8.87 -8.23 -12.81
CA SER A 86 -7.67 -8.83 -13.40
C SER A 86 -7.88 -10.25 -13.93
N ARG A 87 -8.89 -10.97 -13.42
CA ARG A 87 -9.32 -12.27 -13.95
C ARG A 87 -10.13 -12.10 -15.23
N ARG A 88 -11.06 -11.13 -15.26
CA ARG A 88 -11.90 -10.82 -16.43
C ARG A 88 -11.16 -10.32 -17.67
N ARG A 89 -9.94 -9.79 -17.53
CA ARG A 89 -9.11 -9.34 -18.66
C ARG A 89 -8.30 -10.47 -19.30
N ARG A 90 -8.32 -11.67 -18.72
CA ARG A 90 -7.61 -12.86 -19.23
C ARG A 90 -8.52 -13.85 -19.96
N ASP A 91 -9.83 -13.59 -19.98
CA ASP A 91 -10.83 -14.28 -20.80
C ASP A 91 -11.16 -13.40 -22.03
#